data_AF-C9Y420-F1
#
_entry.id   AF-C9Y420-F1
#
_cell.length_a   1.000
_cell.length_b   1.000
_cell.length_c   1.000
_cell.angle_alpha   90.00
_cell.angle_beta   90.00
_cell.angle_gamma   90.00
#
_symmetry.space_group_name_H-M   'P 1'
#
loop_
_entity.id
_entity.type
_entity.pdbx_description
1 polymer ?
#
loop_
_entity_poly.entity_id
_entity_poly.type
_entity_poly.pdbx_seq_one_letter_code
_entity_poly.pdbx_strand_id
1 'polypeptide(L)'
;MKIHLALASALLALSAVSVASTTVYEYPRAEDLPEDSTSVFPRDPALLTAQDSRITAARFFNAWSNRQNERERIKADMYFVGVMDATEGLLWCSERPSKPGTLGEITYEYFAKLPSERLKNAQAKTLIVEALKENHACK
;
A
#
# COMPACT_ATOMS: atom_id res chain seq x y z
N MET A 1 13.06 -43.05 -33.48
CA MET A 1 13.44 -41.79 -34.16
C MET A 1 12.26 -40.85 -34.43
N LYS A 2 11.12 -41.33 -34.97
CA LYS A 2 9.97 -40.48 -35.32
C LYS A 2 9.23 -39.86 -34.12
N ILE A 3 9.17 -40.55 -32.99
CA ILE A 3 8.45 -40.09 -31.78
C ILE A 3 9.20 -38.95 -31.09
N HIS A 4 10.52 -39.03 -30.97
CA HIS A 4 11.33 -37.94 -30.40
C HIS A 4 11.31 -36.68 -31.26
N LEU A 5 11.23 -36.83 -32.59
CA LEU A 5 11.09 -35.70 -33.49
C LEU A 5 9.75 -34.99 -33.26
N ALA A 6 8.64 -35.74 -33.18
CA ALA A 6 7.31 -35.18 -32.90
C ALA A 6 7.23 -34.49 -31.53
N LEU A 7 7.87 -35.06 -30.51
CA LEU A 7 7.91 -34.49 -29.16
C LEU A 7 8.71 -33.18 -29.11
N ALA A 8 9.86 -33.13 -29.81
CA ALA A 8 10.65 -31.92 -29.95
C ALA A 8 9.88 -30.83 -30.70
N SER A 9 9.16 -31.18 -31.77
CA SER A 9 8.31 -30.23 -32.51
C SER A 9 7.19 -29.66 -31.65
N ALA A 10 6.54 -30.50 -30.83
CA ALA A 10 5.48 -30.07 -29.92
C ALA A 10 6.03 -29.13 -28.83
N LEU A 11 7.16 -29.47 -28.22
CA LEU A 11 7.83 -28.62 -27.22
C LEU A 11 8.25 -27.25 -27.78
N LEU A 12 8.75 -27.21 -29.03
CA LEU A 12 9.06 -25.97 -29.73
C LEU A 12 7.81 -25.12 -30.00
N ALA A 13 6.71 -25.74 -30.42
CA ALA A 13 5.45 -25.03 -30.63
C ALA A 13 4.86 -24.49 -29.31
N LEU A 14 4.95 -25.22 -28.21
CA LEU A 14 4.52 -24.77 -26.88
C LEU A 14 5.38 -23.62 -26.33
N SER A 15 6.68 -23.58 -26.67
CA SER A 15 7.57 -22.48 -26.25
C SER A 15 7.28 -21.15 -26.97
N ALA A 16 6.69 -21.18 -28.17
CA ALA A 16 6.35 -19.97 -28.92
C ALA A 16 5.06 -19.28 -28.45
N VAL A 17 4.25 -19.94 -27.61
CA VAL A 17 2.99 -19.38 -27.07
C VAL A 17 3.20 -18.78 -25.67
N SER A 18 4.44 -18.62 -25.21
CA SER A 18 4.69 -17.73 -24.08
C SER A 18 4.49 -16.28 -24.52
N VAL A 19 3.22 -15.87 -24.61
CA VAL A 19 2.85 -14.46 -24.69
C VAL A 19 3.31 -13.86 -23.36
N ALA A 20 4.53 -13.33 -23.36
CA ALA A 20 4.93 -12.37 -22.36
C ALA A 20 3.93 -11.22 -22.49
N SER A 21 2.98 -11.15 -21.55
CA SER A 21 2.04 -10.04 -21.48
C SER A 21 2.88 -8.80 -21.16
N THR A 22 3.33 -8.09 -22.19
CA THR A 22 4.00 -6.81 -22.02
C THR A 22 2.92 -5.84 -21.55
N THR A 23 2.83 -5.62 -20.25
CA THR A 23 2.05 -4.50 -19.72
C THR A 23 2.68 -3.24 -20.28
N VAL A 24 2.08 -2.67 -21.33
CA VAL A 24 2.45 -1.36 -21.85
C VAL A 24 2.24 -0.40 -20.69
N TYR A 25 3.35 0.11 -20.14
CA TYR A 25 3.30 1.16 -19.13
C TYR A 25 2.83 2.43 -19.82
N GLU A 26 1.53 2.69 -19.77
CA GLU A 26 0.97 3.97 -20.18
C GLU A 26 1.44 5.00 -19.17
N TYR A 27 2.24 5.97 -19.62
CA TYR A 27 2.67 7.09 -18.80
C TYR A 27 1.42 7.77 -18.21
N PRO A 28 1.39 8.06 -16.91
CA PRO A 28 0.22 8.66 -16.29
C PRO A 28 -0.06 9.99 -16.98
N ARG A 29 -1.29 10.14 -17.50
CA ARG A 29 -1.78 11.45 -17.94
C ARG A 29 -1.70 12.41 -16.76
N ALA A 30 -1.34 13.66 -17.03
CA ALA A 30 -1.34 14.73 -16.04
C ALA A 30 -2.75 15.17 -15.61
N GLU A 31 -3.78 14.49 -16.12
CA GLU A 31 -5.17 14.69 -15.77
C GLU A 31 -5.49 13.93 -14.48
N ASP A 32 -6.13 14.62 -13.54
CA ASP A 32 -6.68 13.96 -12.36
C ASP A 32 -7.68 12.89 -12.81
N LEU A 33 -7.61 11.72 -12.18
CA LEU A 33 -8.67 10.75 -12.34
C LEU A 33 -9.95 11.26 -11.67
N PRO A 34 -11.13 10.82 -12.14
CA PRO A 34 -12.41 11.29 -11.60
C PRO A 34 -12.51 11.19 -10.07
N GLU A 35 -11.91 10.15 -9.49
CA GLU A 35 -11.91 9.88 -8.04
C GLU A 35 -10.98 10.80 -7.24
N ASP A 36 -9.91 11.30 -7.88
CA ASP A 36 -8.87 12.14 -7.26
C ASP A 36 -9.04 13.63 -7.61
N SER A 37 -9.90 13.93 -8.57
CA SER A 37 -10.16 15.28 -9.07
C SER A 37 -10.78 16.19 -8.01
N THR A 38 -10.19 17.38 -7.87
CA THR A 38 -10.76 18.42 -7.00
C THR A 38 -11.93 19.17 -7.63
N SER A 39 -12.22 18.92 -8.91
CA SER A 39 -13.28 19.62 -9.65
C SER A 39 -14.66 18.96 -9.55
N VAL A 40 -14.75 17.73 -9.04
CA VAL A 40 -16.01 16.98 -8.94
C VAL A 40 -16.57 17.00 -7.51
N PHE A 41 -17.80 17.47 -7.35
CA PHE A 41 -18.61 17.36 -6.12
C PHE A 41 -19.93 16.64 -6.44
N PRO A 42 -20.36 15.61 -5.67
CA PRO A 42 -19.78 15.08 -4.43
C PRO A 42 -18.74 13.95 -4.67
N ARG A 43 -17.68 13.95 -3.86
CA ARG A 43 -16.62 12.91 -3.87
C ARG A 43 -17.09 11.63 -3.18
N ASP A 44 -16.56 10.48 -3.60
CA ASP A 44 -16.82 9.21 -2.94
C ASP A 44 -16.18 9.21 -1.52
N PRO A 45 -16.99 9.20 -0.44
CA PRO A 45 -16.47 9.22 0.92
C PRO A 45 -15.74 7.93 1.31
N ALA A 46 -15.86 6.85 0.52
CA ALA A 46 -15.18 5.59 0.77
C ALA A 46 -13.70 5.60 0.35
N LEU A 47 -13.29 6.55 -0.50
CA LEU A 47 -11.93 6.63 -1.04
C LEU A 47 -11.10 7.66 -0.27
N LEU A 48 -9.79 7.42 -0.13
CA LEU A 48 -8.84 8.37 0.41
C LEU A 48 -8.55 9.48 -0.61
N THR A 49 -8.43 10.70 -0.11
CA THR A 49 -8.12 11.90 -0.89
C THR A 49 -7.13 12.78 -0.14
N ALA A 50 -6.45 13.68 -0.87
CA ALA A 50 -5.49 14.61 -0.28
C ALA A 50 -6.13 15.59 0.73
N GLN A 51 -7.46 15.76 0.69
CA GLN A 51 -8.20 16.67 1.57
C GLN A 51 -8.71 15.99 2.84
N ASP A 52 -8.48 14.68 3.01
CA ASP A 52 -8.86 13.99 4.22
C ASP A 52 -7.99 14.43 5.40
N SER A 53 -8.50 15.40 6.15
CA SER A 53 -7.92 15.79 7.44
C SER A 53 -8.41 14.84 8.53
N ARG A 54 -7.56 14.58 9.55
CA ARG A 54 -7.93 13.78 10.73
C ARG A 54 -8.41 12.35 10.41
N ILE A 55 -7.80 11.69 9.42
CA ILE A 55 -8.09 10.30 9.02
C ILE A 55 -8.13 9.37 10.25
N THR A 56 -9.21 8.61 10.39
CA THR A 56 -9.34 7.57 11.42
C THR A 56 -8.49 6.37 11.07
N ALA A 57 -8.04 5.62 12.08
CA ALA A 57 -7.25 4.42 11.87
C ALA A 57 -8.02 3.36 11.06
N ALA A 58 -9.33 3.24 11.24
CA ALA A 58 -10.17 2.34 10.45
C ALA A 58 -10.19 2.72 8.96
N ARG A 59 -10.33 4.00 8.62
CA ARG A 59 -10.35 4.44 7.22
C ARG A 59 -9.01 4.22 6.55
N PHE A 60 -7.92 4.60 7.22
CA PHE A 60 -6.57 4.33 6.76
C PHE A 60 -6.36 2.82 6.54
N PHE A 61 -6.68 1.99 7.53
CA PHE A 61 -6.40 0.56 7.45
C PHE A 61 -7.25 -0.16 6.40
N ASN A 62 -8.50 0.28 6.20
CA ASN A 62 -9.34 -0.23 5.11
C ASN A 62 -8.70 0.05 3.75
N ALA A 63 -8.19 1.26 3.51
CA ALA A 63 -7.49 1.59 2.27
C ALA A 63 -6.17 0.82 2.14
N TRP A 64 -5.40 0.75 3.23
CA TRP A 64 -4.08 0.11 3.25
C TRP A 64 -4.12 -1.41 3.08
N SER A 65 -5.20 -2.06 3.52
CA SER A 65 -5.42 -3.50 3.35
C SER A 65 -6.24 -3.87 2.10
N ASN A 66 -6.64 -2.89 1.29
CA ASN A 66 -7.53 -3.11 0.14
C ASN A 66 -6.79 -3.80 -1.03
N ARG A 67 -6.90 -5.13 -1.13
CA ARG A 67 -6.27 -5.92 -2.19
C ARG A 67 -6.86 -5.71 -3.58
N GLN A 68 -8.09 -5.18 -3.67
CA GLN A 68 -8.75 -4.94 -4.96
C GLN A 68 -8.47 -3.54 -5.51
N ASN A 69 -7.97 -2.62 -4.69
CA ASN A 69 -7.72 -1.24 -5.08
C ASN A 69 -6.28 -0.82 -4.73
N GLU A 70 -5.38 -1.08 -5.69
CA GLU A 70 -3.97 -0.70 -5.57
C GLU A 70 -3.77 0.81 -5.38
N ARG A 71 -4.62 1.65 -6.00
CA ARG A 71 -4.55 3.10 -5.85
C ARG A 71 -4.79 3.54 -4.41
N GLU A 72 -5.81 2.98 -3.76
CA GLU A 72 -6.10 3.27 -2.34
C GLU A 72 -4.97 2.81 -1.43
N ARG A 73 -4.37 1.65 -1.73
CA ARG A 73 -3.17 1.16 -1.06
C ARG A 73 -2.00 2.14 -1.19
N ILE A 74 -1.70 2.60 -2.41
CA ILE A 74 -0.61 3.55 -2.66
C ILE A 74 -0.86 4.87 -1.91
N LYS A 75 -2.09 5.39 -1.90
CA LYS A 75 -2.42 6.60 -1.13
C LYS A 75 -2.20 6.39 0.38
N ALA A 76 -2.60 5.24 0.91
CA ALA A 76 -2.35 4.89 2.30
C ALA A 76 -0.84 4.73 2.58
N ASP A 77 -0.08 4.11 1.69
CA ASP A 77 1.38 4.01 1.78
C ASP A 77 2.02 5.41 1.82
N MET A 78 1.57 6.35 0.97
CA MET A 78 2.06 7.73 0.99
C MET A 78 1.71 8.46 2.29
N TYR A 79 0.51 8.26 2.82
CA TYR A 79 0.15 8.79 4.14
C TYR A 79 1.06 8.21 5.24
N PHE A 80 1.32 6.90 5.21
CA PHE A 80 2.19 6.22 6.17
C PHE A 80 3.63 6.75 6.11
N VAL A 81 4.21 6.89 4.92
CA VAL A 81 5.53 7.52 4.72
C VAL A 81 5.54 8.94 5.25
N GLY A 82 4.52 9.75 4.98
CA GLY A 82 4.41 11.10 5.51
C GLY A 82 4.36 11.15 7.05
N VAL A 83 3.73 10.18 7.71
CA VAL A 83 3.74 10.06 9.17
C VAL A 83 5.13 9.64 9.67
N MET A 84 5.78 8.68 9.00
CA MET A 84 7.14 8.25 9.36
C MET A 84 8.11 9.44 9.31
N ASP A 85 8.19 10.13 8.16
CA ASP A 85 9.08 11.28 7.96
C ASP A 85 8.84 12.40 8.98
N ALA A 86 7.57 12.63 9.36
CA ALA A 86 7.21 13.68 10.31
C ALA A 86 7.51 13.32 11.78
N THR A 87 7.80 12.05 12.10
CA THR A 87 7.86 11.56 13.49
C THR A 87 9.13 10.79 13.82
N GLU A 88 9.87 10.32 12.82
CA GLU A 88 11.18 9.68 13.00
C GLU A 88 12.17 10.65 13.70
N GLY A 89 12.95 10.13 14.62
CA GLY A 89 13.94 10.87 15.41
C GLY A 89 13.32 11.75 16.51
N LEU A 90 12.00 11.93 16.52
CA LEU A 90 11.28 12.74 17.51
C LEU A 90 10.45 11.86 18.46
N LEU A 91 9.63 10.97 17.88
CA LEU A 91 8.69 10.14 18.63
C LEU A 91 9.11 8.67 18.65
N TRP A 92 9.84 8.22 17.64
CA TRP A 92 10.41 6.88 17.51
C TRP A 92 11.70 6.99 16.70
N CYS A 93 12.62 6.04 16.84
CA CYS A 93 13.95 6.14 16.25
C CYS A 93 14.31 4.86 15.50
N SER A 94 14.67 4.97 14.23
CA SER A 94 15.22 3.83 13.49
C SER A 94 16.64 3.54 14.01
N GLU A 95 16.82 2.45 14.76
CA GLU A 95 18.12 2.16 15.37
C GLU A 95 19.20 1.78 14.34
N ARG A 96 18.80 1.37 13.13
CA ARG A 96 19.62 0.94 11.97
C ARG A 96 18.77 1.01 10.70
N PRO A 97 19.35 0.91 9.48
CA PRO A 97 18.56 0.70 8.27
C PRO A 97 17.69 -0.56 8.45
N SER A 98 16.38 -0.36 8.60
CA SER A 98 15.40 -1.43 8.58
C SER A 98 15.36 -2.03 7.18
N LYS A 99 15.09 -3.33 7.07
CA LYS A 99 14.82 -3.91 5.74
C LYS A 99 13.62 -3.17 5.14
N PRO A 100 13.61 -2.93 3.82
CA PRO A 100 12.45 -2.37 3.14
C PRO A 100 11.19 -3.15 3.54
N GLY A 101 10.15 -2.43 3.94
CA GLY A 101 8.86 -3.01 4.34
C GLY A 101 8.74 -3.41 5.81
N THR A 102 9.82 -3.55 6.59
CA THR A 102 9.71 -3.98 8.01
C THR A 102 8.84 -3.06 8.87
N LEU A 103 9.01 -1.74 8.76
CA LEU A 103 8.19 -0.79 9.52
C LEU A 103 6.71 -0.86 9.11
N GLY A 104 6.46 -1.08 7.82
CA GLY A 104 5.11 -1.28 7.28
C GLY A 104 4.48 -2.56 7.82
N GLU A 105 5.23 -3.66 7.84
CA GLU A 105 4.77 -4.96 8.36
C GLU A 105 4.44 -4.88 9.86
N ILE A 106 5.33 -4.33 10.67
CA ILE A 106 5.11 -4.14 12.12
C ILE A 106 3.85 -3.31 12.37
N THR A 107 3.70 -2.21 11.63
CA THR A 107 2.54 -1.33 11.77
C THR A 107 1.26 -2.01 11.29
N TYR A 108 1.31 -2.74 10.18
CA TYR A 108 0.16 -3.51 9.68
C TYR A 108 -0.30 -4.55 10.71
N GLU A 109 0.63 -5.32 11.26
CA GLU A 109 0.34 -6.31 12.29
C GLU A 109 -0.27 -5.68 13.54
N TYR A 110 0.25 -4.52 13.96
CA TYR A 110 -0.30 -3.76 15.07
C TYR A 110 -1.77 -3.42 14.82
N PHE A 111 -2.09 -2.82 13.67
CA PHE A 111 -3.46 -2.47 13.29
C PHE A 111 -4.38 -3.69 13.20
N ALA A 112 -3.89 -4.80 12.64
CA ALA A 112 -4.67 -6.03 12.48
C ALA A 112 -5.10 -6.66 13.83
N LYS A 113 -4.34 -6.41 14.90
CA LYS A 113 -4.62 -6.93 16.25
C LYS A 113 -5.54 -6.01 17.06
N LEU A 114 -5.77 -4.77 16.61
CA LEU A 114 -6.56 -3.80 17.38
C LEU A 114 -8.07 -4.07 17.30
N PRO A 115 -8.82 -3.81 18.39
CA PRO A 115 -10.27 -3.86 18.36
C PRO A 115 -10.84 -2.84 17.36
N SER A 116 -11.92 -3.20 16.66
CA SER A 116 -12.64 -2.32 15.73
C SER A 116 -12.97 -0.95 16.34
N GLU A 117 -13.37 -0.90 17.61
CA GLU A 117 -13.69 0.35 18.29
C GLU A 117 -12.47 1.26 18.48
N ARG A 118 -11.27 0.71 18.69
CA ARG A 118 -10.04 1.51 18.75
C ARG A 118 -9.73 2.10 17.38
N LEU A 119 -9.88 1.30 16.32
CA LEU A 119 -9.63 1.73 14.94
C LEU A 119 -10.59 2.86 14.51
N LYS A 120 -11.87 2.79 14.88
CA LYS A 120 -12.86 3.81 14.54
C LYS A 120 -12.62 5.14 15.26
N ASN A 121 -12.17 5.09 16.52
CA ASN A 121 -12.11 6.26 17.40
C ASN A 121 -10.75 6.98 17.36
N ALA A 122 -9.66 6.27 17.08
CA ALA A 122 -8.33 6.86 17.04
C ALA A 122 -7.96 7.39 15.65
N GLN A 123 -7.06 8.38 15.61
CA GLN A 123 -6.47 8.85 14.37
C GLN A 123 -5.39 7.89 13.87
N ALA A 124 -5.29 7.71 12.56
CA ALA A 124 -4.31 6.82 11.95
C ALA A 124 -2.87 7.15 12.37
N LYS A 125 -2.46 8.44 12.28
CA LYS A 125 -1.14 8.90 12.72
C LYS A 125 -0.80 8.51 14.17
N THR A 126 -1.78 8.54 15.06
CA THR A 126 -1.56 8.21 16.48
C THR A 126 -1.22 6.74 16.63
N LEU A 127 -1.98 5.86 15.98
CA LEU A 127 -1.76 4.42 16.06
C LEU A 127 -0.51 3.97 15.28
N ILE A 128 -0.16 4.65 14.19
CA ILE A 128 1.11 4.44 13.49
C ILE A 128 2.28 4.71 14.45
N VAL A 129 2.28 5.85 15.13
CA VAL A 129 3.34 6.19 16.09
C VAL A 129 3.35 5.23 17.28
N GLU A 130 2.18 4.82 17.80
CA GLU A 130 2.09 3.80 18.85
C GLU A 130 2.76 2.48 18.41
N ALA A 131 2.43 1.97 17.21
CA ALA A 131 3.02 0.75 16.66
C ALA A 131 4.55 0.83 16.53
N LEU A 132 5.06 1.96 16.04
CA LEU A 132 6.49 2.17 15.85
C LEU A 132 7.22 2.27 17.18
N LYS A 133 6.63 2.94 18.18
CA LYS A 133 7.20 3.04 19.53
C LYS A 133 7.34 1.70 20.23
N GLU A 134 6.45 0.74 19.99
CA GLU A 134 6.54 -0.58 20.62
C GLU A 134 7.83 -1.32 20.28
N ASN A 135 8.41 -1.06 19.10
CA ASN A 135 9.59 -1.76 18.59
C ASN A 135 10.82 -0.84 18.40
N HIS A 136 10.60 0.48 18.34
CA HIS A 136 11.59 1.48 17.96
C HIS A 136 11.50 2.74 18.84
N ALA A 137 11.26 2.59 20.14
CA ALA A 137 11.34 3.71 21.07
C ALA A 137 12.73 4.36 21.03
N CYS A 138 12.77 5.70 21.00
CA CYS A 138 14.01 6.45 21.12
C CYS A 138 14.65 6.22 22.51
N LYS A 139 15.98 6.21 22.55
CA LYS A 139 16.78 6.13 23.78
C LYS A 139 17.05 7.51 24.36
#